data_AF-I4WRL4-F1
#
_entry.id   AF-I4WRL4-F1
#
_cell.length_a   1.000
_cell.length_b   1.000
_cell.length_c   1.000
_cell.angle_alpha   90.00
_cell.angle_beta   90.00
_cell.angle_gamma   90.00
#
_symmetry.space_group_name_H-M   'P 1'
#
loop_
_entity.id
_entity.type
_entity.pdbx_description
1 polymer ?
#
loop_
_entity_poly.entity_id
_entity_poly.type
_entity_poly.pdbx_seq_one_letter_code
_entity_poly.pdbx_strand_id
1 'polypeptide(L)'
;MNHATVVLMGLLFVAAGYLSYRHYVNAKALLYDWAQANRFRILHARRGMFLPLSMMFTTSRYQVVYHVSLYDESTHRIRTAWVRLGTRYWGVMDGDAIDVKWEDAG
;
A
#
# COMPACT_ATOMS: atom_id res chain seq x y z
N MET A 1 26.26 -5.93 -29.15
CA MET A 1 25.41 -5.07 -28.29
C MET A 1 26.05 -3.70 -28.28
N ASN A 2 25.37 -2.66 -28.77
CA ASN A 2 26.01 -1.37 -29.03
C ASN A 2 26.04 -0.55 -27.73
N HIS A 3 27.02 0.34 -27.57
CA HIS A 3 27.13 1.19 -26.37
C HIS A 3 25.82 1.95 -26.06
N ALA A 4 25.12 2.41 -27.10
CA ALA A 4 23.81 3.05 -26.97
C ALA A 4 22.75 2.12 -26.34
N THR A 5 22.76 0.82 -26.65
CA THR A 5 21.80 -0.15 -26.10
C THR A 5 22.04 -0.37 -24.61
N VAL A 6 23.31 -0.43 -24.17
CA VAL A 6 23.68 -0.60 -22.76
C VAL A 6 23.28 0.63 -21.94
N VAL A 7 23.52 1.84 -22.46
CA VAL A 7 23.10 3.09 -21.80
C VAL A 7 21.58 3.16 -21.69
N LEU A 8 20.85 2.81 -22.76
CA LEU A 8 19.38 2.83 -22.76
C LEU A 8 18.81 1.85 -21.72
N MET A 9 19.35 0.62 -21.65
CA MET A 9 18.93 -0.35 -20.63
C MET A 9 19.23 0.15 -19.22
N GLY A 10 20.40 0.76 -18.98
CA GLY A 10 20.74 1.36 -17.70
C GLY A 10 19.74 2.43 -17.26
N LEU A 11 19.36 3.33 -18.17
CA LEU A 11 18.36 4.36 -17.90
C LEU A 11 16.97 3.77 -17.61
N LEU A 12 16.57 2.72 -18.33
CA LEU A 12 15.30 2.03 -18.07
C LEU A 12 15.27 1.38 -16.67
N PHE A 13 16.36 0.76 -16.24
CA PHE A 13 16.44 0.18 -14.88
C PHE A 13 16.37 1.26 -13.80
N VAL A 14 17.07 2.39 -14.00
CA VAL A 14 17.01 3.54 -13.08
C VAL A 14 15.59 4.11 -13.02
N ALA A 15 14.95 4.31 -14.18
CA ALA A 15 13.59 4.81 -14.24
C ALA A 15 12.58 3.87 -13.56
N ALA A 16 12.68 2.56 -13.82
CA ALA A 16 11.84 1.55 -13.19
C ALA A 16 12.04 1.50 -11.66
N GLY A 17 13.28 1.58 -11.20
CA GLY A 17 13.61 1.65 -9.78
C GLY A 17 13.04 2.90 -9.11
N TYR A 18 13.18 4.06 -9.75
CA TYR A 18 12.66 5.33 -9.26
C TYR A 18 11.12 5.33 -9.19
N LEU A 19 10.45 4.85 -10.24
CA LEU A 19 8.99 4.70 -10.25
C LEU A 19 8.51 3.78 -9.13
N SER A 20 9.16 2.62 -8.96
CA SER A 20 8.84 1.67 -7.89
C SER A 20 9.00 2.29 -6.49
N TYR A 21 10.09 3.02 -6.27
CA TYR A 21 10.33 3.72 -5.01
C TYR A 21 9.27 4.80 -4.75
N ARG A 22 8.96 5.63 -5.76
CA ARG A 22 7.93 6.66 -5.65
C ARG A 22 6.56 6.07 -5.33
N HIS A 23 6.19 4.97 -5.98
CA HIS A 23 4.96 4.24 -5.66
C HIS A 23 4.94 3.74 -4.20
N TYR A 24 6.06 3.23 -3.69
CA TYR A 24 6.16 2.80 -2.30
C TYR A 24 6.01 3.96 -1.31
N VAL A 25 6.69 5.08 -1.55
CA VAL A 25 6.62 6.27 -0.67
C VAL A 25 5.22 6.84 -0.64
N ASN A 26 4.58 7.01 -1.80
CA ASN A 26 3.21 7.52 -1.89
C ASN A 26 2.21 6.59 -1.19
N ALA A 27 2.40 5.26 -1.28
CA ALA A 27 1.52 4.30 -0.61
C ALA A 27 1.60 4.43 0.92
N LYS A 28 2.83 4.61 1.42
CA LYS A 28 3.06 4.83 2.85
C LYS A 28 2.49 6.16 3.33
N ALA A 29 2.61 7.22 2.52
CA ALA A 29 2.02 8.52 2.81
C ALA A 29 0.48 8.42 2.91
N LEU A 30 -0.18 7.82 1.92
CA LEU A 30 -1.63 7.61 1.95
C LEU A 30 -2.10 6.81 3.17
N LEU A 31 -1.38 5.76 3.53
CA LEU A 31 -1.69 4.96 4.72
C LEU A 31 -1.59 5.80 5.99
N TYR A 32 -0.58 6.66 6.08
CA TYR A 32 -0.37 7.54 7.21
C TYR A 32 -1.46 8.63 7.30
N ASP A 33 -1.77 9.28 6.16
CA ASP A 33 -2.81 10.29 6.07
C ASP A 33 -4.19 9.71 6.45
N TRP A 34 -4.51 8.50 5.98
CA TRP A 34 -5.71 7.78 6.38
C TRP A 34 -5.75 7.51 7.88
N ALA A 35 -4.65 7.04 8.48
CA ALA A 35 -4.59 6.77 9.90
C ALA A 35 -4.77 8.06 10.72
N GLN A 36 -4.10 9.15 10.32
CA GLN A 36 -4.24 10.45 10.97
C GLN A 36 -5.67 11.00 10.86
N ALA A 37 -6.29 10.92 9.68
CA ALA A 37 -7.67 11.37 9.46
C ALA A 37 -8.67 10.64 10.37
N ASN A 38 -8.39 9.38 10.71
CA ASN A 38 -9.24 8.56 11.57
C ASN A 38 -8.78 8.50 13.04
N ARG A 39 -7.81 9.33 13.45
CA ARG A 39 -7.23 9.34 14.82
C ARG A 39 -6.68 7.98 15.26
N PHE A 40 -6.15 7.22 14.31
CA PHE A 40 -5.46 5.97 14.58
C PHE A 40 -3.96 6.19 14.64
N ARG A 41 -3.32 5.58 15.63
CA ARG A 41 -1.86 5.52 15.73
C ARG A 41 -1.36 4.20 15.18
N ILE A 42 -0.62 4.25 14.06
CA ILE A 42 -0.02 3.06 13.45
C ILE A 42 1.08 2.53 14.39
N LEU A 43 0.86 1.34 14.94
CA LEU A 43 1.85 0.64 15.76
C LEU A 43 2.77 -0.23 14.88
N HIS A 44 2.18 -0.90 13.90
CA HIS A 44 2.91 -1.77 12.98
C HIS A 44 2.26 -1.72 11.60
N ALA A 45 3.07 -1.61 10.55
CA ALA A 45 2.63 -1.70 9.17
C ALA A 45 3.51 -2.70 8.43
N ARG A 46 2.95 -3.88 8.14
CA ARG A 46 3.65 -4.94 7.41
C ARG A 46 3.03 -5.08 6.03
N ARG A 47 3.87 -5.12 4.99
CA ARG A 47 3.39 -5.51 3.66
C ARG A 47 2.98 -6.98 3.75
N GLY A 48 1.70 -7.27 3.58
CA GLY A 48 1.16 -8.61 3.80
C GLY A 48 1.71 -9.59 2.78
N MET A 49 2.42 -10.62 3.23
CA MET A 49 2.76 -11.79 2.40
C MET A 49 1.60 -12.79 2.34
N PHE A 50 0.76 -12.82 3.38
CA PHE A 50 -0.42 -13.67 3.50
C PHE A 50 -1.68 -12.81 3.54
N LEU A 51 -2.37 -12.66 2.41
CA LEU A 51 -3.64 -11.94 2.37
C LEU A 51 -4.77 -12.82 2.94
N PRO A 52 -5.83 -12.24 3.53
CA PRO A 52 -7.06 -12.95 3.78
C PRO A 52 -7.62 -13.52 2.47
N LEU A 53 -8.16 -14.74 2.51
CA LEU A 53 -8.79 -15.40 1.35
C LEU A 53 -9.82 -14.49 0.65
N SER A 54 -10.63 -13.75 1.41
CA SER A 54 -11.63 -12.81 0.86
C SER A 54 -11.02 -11.63 0.10
N MET A 55 -9.76 -11.27 0.39
CA MET A 55 -9.01 -10.27 -0.37
C MET A 55 -8.26 -10.88 -1.54
N MET A 56 -7.77 -12.13 -1.45
CA MET A 56 -7.07 -12.81 -2.56
C MET A 56 -7.94 -12.90 -3.82
N PHE A 57 -9.25 -13.17 -3.70
CA PHE A 57 -10.15 -13.23 -4.86
C PHE A 57 -10.51 -11.87 -5.47
N THR A 58 -10.27 -10.77 -4.75
CA THR A 58 -10.62 -9.41 -5.21
C THR A 58 -9.40 -8.55 -5.50
N THR A 59 -8.18 -9.07 -5.30
CA THR A 59 -6.94 -8.34 -5.54
C THR A 59 -6.47 -8.49 -6.98
N SER A 60 -6.42 -7.38 -7.71
CA SER A 60 -5.72 -7.31 -9.00
C SER A 60 -4.21 -7.30 -8.78
N ARG A 61 -3.42 -7.83 -9.73
CA ARG A 61 -1.94 -7.90 -9.72
C ARG A 61 -1.21 -6.59 -9.35
N TYR A 62 -1.89 -5.45 -9.45
CA TYR A 62 -1.33 -4.12 -9.18
C TYR A 62 -1.73 -3.51 -7.82
N GLN A 63 -2.52 -4.20 -7.00
CA GLN A 63 -2.97 -3.68 -5.71
C GLN A 63 -1.99 -4.06 -4.60
N VAL A 64 -1.68 -3.10 -3.71
CA VAL A 64 -0.81 -3.34 -2.56
C VAL A 64 -1.65 -3.46 -1.31
N VAL A 65 -1.51 -4.57 -0.60
CA VAL A 65 -2.21 -4.81 0.67
C VAL A 65 -1.22 -4.69 1.83
N TYR A 66 -1.57 -3.87 2.81
CA TYR A 66 -0.86 -3.72 4.06
C TYR A 66 -1.68 -4.34 5.19
N HIS A 67 -1.01 -5.13 6.01
CA HIS A 67 -1.51 -5.53 7.31
C HIS A 67 -1.06 -4.49 8.32
N VAL A 68 -1.99 -3.84 8.98
CA VAL A 68 -1.69 -2.78 9.95
C VAL A 68 -2.31 -3.09 11.30
N SER A 69 -1.50 -2.87 12.33
CA SER A 69 -1.96 -2.82 13.72
C SER A 69 -2.04 -1.36 14.13
N LEU A 70 -3.23 -0.95 14.52
CA LEU A 70 -3.60 0.42 14.82
C LEU A 70 -4.02 0.51 16.28
N TYR A 71 -3.54 1.53 16.98
CA TYR A 71 -4.09 1.92 18.27
C TYR A 71 -5.17 2.96 18.04
N ASP A 72 -6.39 2.63 18.42
CA ASP A 72 -7.52 3.53 18.36
C ASP A 72 -7.58 4.36 19.65
N GLU A 73 -7.28 5.66 19.54
CA GLU A 73 -7.30 6.58 20.67
C GLU A 73 -8.73 6.82 21.20
N SER A 74 -9.76 6.60 20.37
CA SER A 74 -11.15 6.78 20.80
C SER A 74 -11.64 5.63 21.68
N THR A 75 -11.26 4.40 21.35
CA THR A 75 -11.67 3.19 22.08
C THR A 75 -10.59 2.62 23.00
N HIS A 76 -9.40 3.22 23.01
CA HIS A 76 -8.21 2.77 23.74
C HIS A 76 -7.85 1.30 23.48
N ARG A 77 -8.17 0.79 22.28
CA ARG A 77 -7.94 -0.61 21.89
C ARG A 77 -6.96 -0.71 20.73
N ILE A 78 -6.19 -1.78 20.73
CA ILE A 78 -5.41 -2.18 19.56
C ILE A 78 -6.35 -2.94 18.64
N ARG A 79 -6.46 -2.48 17.40
CA ARG A 79 -7.25 -3.09 16.34
C ARG A 79 -6.33 -3.48 15.20
N THR A 80 -6.65 -4.59 14.56
CA THR A 80 -5.90 -5.06 13.39
C THR A 80 -6.78 -4.92 12.15
N ALA A 81 -6.19 -4.39 11.09
CA ALA A 81 -6.89 -4.16 9.84
C ALA A 81 -6.01 -4.52 8.63
N TRP A 82 -6.68 -4.98 7.59
CA TRP A 82 -6.14 -5.11 6.25
C TRP A 82 -6.51 -3.86 5.47
N VAL A 83 -5.50 -3.08 5.09
CA VAL A 83 -5.67 -1.88 4.27
C VAL A 83 -5.18 -2.19 2.86
N ARG A 84 -6.11 -2.20 1.91
CA ARG A 84 -5.81 -2.32 0.49
C ARG A 84 -5.73 -0.93 -0.11
N LEU A 85 -4.54 -0.60 -0.61
CA LEU A 85 -4.28 0.60 -1.39
C LEU A 85 -4.44 0.20 -2.86
N GLY A 86 -5.59 0.53 -3.45
CA GLY A 86 -5.88 0.26 -4.85
C GLY A 86 -5.71 1.49 -5.73
N THR A 87 -5.04 1.37 -6.86
CA THR A 87 -5.20 2.32 -7.97
C THR A 87 -6.08 1.66 -9.03
N ARG A 88 -7.23 2.27 -9.35
CA ARG A 88 -8.13 1.76 -10.41
C ARG A 88 -7.52 1.92 -11.81
N TYR A 89 -6.71 2.96 -12.04
CA TYR A 89 -6.06 3.22 -13.33
C TYR A 89 -4.72 3.97 -13.18
N TRP A 90 -3.71 3.50 -13.94
CA TRP A 90 -2.61 4.28 -14.52
C TRP A 90 -1.98 5.43 -13.69
N GLY A 91 -1.39 5.11 -12.54
CA GLY A 91 -0.42 6.02 -11.89
C GLY A 91 -0.99 7.20 -11.09
N VAL A 92 -2.31 7.29 -10.92
CA VAL A 92 -2.93 8.26 -10.00
C VAL A 92 -3.35 7.52 -8.73
N MET A 93 -2.67 7.83 -7.64
CA MET A 93 -2.99 7.36 -6.30
C MET A 93 -4.10 8.24 -5.74
N ASP A 94 -5.34 7.91 -6.10
CA ASP A 94 -6.52 8.53 -5.50
C ASP A 94 -6.72 8.00 -4.07
N GLY A 95 -6.84 8.93 -3.11
CA GLY A 95 -7.12 8.63 -1.71
C GLY A 95 -8.48 7.95 -1.47
N ASP A 96 -9.37 7.96 -2.46
CA ASP A 96 -10.72 7.37 -2.41
C ASP A 96 -10.75 5.85 -2.66
N ALA A 97 -9.62 5.24 -2.99
CA ALA A 97 -9.52 3.80 -3.24
C ALA A 97 -8.82 3.02 -2.11
N ILE A 98 -8.95 3.52 -0.87
CA ILE A 98 -8.50 2.83 0.34
C ILE A 98 -9.64 1.94 0.85
N ASP A 99 -9.49 0.62 0.66
CA ASP A 99 -10.44 -0.37 1.18
C ASP A 99 -9.86 -0.99 2.46
N VAL A 100 -10.59 -0.87 3.57
CA VAL A 100 -10.15 -1.30 4.90
C VAL A 100 -11.06 -2.41 5.41
N LYS A 101 -10.48 -3.57 5.73
CA LYS A 101 -11.19 -4.64 6.43
C LYS A 101 -10.59 -4.86 7.82
N TRP A 102 -11.41 -4.68 8.83
CA TRP A 102 -11.07 -4.95 10.22
C TRP A 102 -11.15 -6.44 10.50
N GLU A 103 -10.19 -6.98 11.26
CA GLU A 103 -10.20 -8.38 11.69
C GLU A 103 -11.20 -8.64 12.82
N ASP A 104 -11.48 -7.63 13.64
CA ASP A 104 -12.40 -7.72 14.79
C ASP A 104 -13.89 -7.86 14.41
N ALA A 105 -14.22 -7.92 13.11
CA ALA A 105 -15.58 -8.08 12.60
C ALA A 105 -15.97 -9.55 12.34
N GLY A 106 -15.20 -10.50 12.89
CA GLY A 106 -15.46 -11.95 12.83
C GLY A 106 -16.07 -12.50 14.10
#